data_AF-A0A2N2WXQ3-F1
#
_entry.id   AF-A0A2N2WXQ3-F1
#
_cell.length_a   1.000
_cell.length_b   1.000
_cell.length_c   1.000
_cell.angle_alpha   90.00
_cell.angle_beta   90.00
_cell.angle_gamma   90.00
#
_symmetry.space_group_name_H-M   'P 1'
#
loop_
_entity.id
_entity.type
_entity.pdbx_description
1 polymer ?
#
loop_
_entity_poly.entity_id
_entity_poly.type
_entity_poly.pdbx_seq_one_letter_code
_entity_poly.pdbx_strand_id
1 'polypeptide(L)'
;MDQTVLFSIIGFALAGYAVVANDVIQTLGTFLTSNAKRSWYVLWIYAASILSVTLLIGWYLNNGDVSFGRLSNIPLPEIIQWWYILPPLMLLILTQIGLPVSTTFMILSVFSTSQVIEKMVLKSVLGYAVAFTFAFIVYLLISRKFESKSALDKTQLKSHKKFWLVAQWFSTAFLWTQWLIQDFANIFVYLPRQLNLYELLGALLFLVVLLALVFKRKGGKIQEVVKQKTNSANIRSATLIDLTYGIVLYIFTVVNPIPMSTTWTFVGILAGREYAINILLNKHFLTCPPQLSNQFLVL
;
A
#
# COMPACT_ATOMS: atom_id res chain seq x y z
N MET A 1 -18.09 0.55 31.32
CA MET A 1 -16.88 0.51 30.49
C MET A 1 -16.15 1.82 30.73
N ASP A 2 -14.87 1.79 31.13
CA ASP A 2 -14.08 3.01 31.31
C ASP A 2 -14.10 3.82 30.01
N GLN A 3 -14.27 5.15 30.10
CA GLN A 3 -14.35 6.03 28.94
C GLN A 3 -13.12 5.89 28.03
N THR A 4 -11.96 5.65 28.64
CA THR A 4 -10.70 5.35 27.94
C THR A 4 -10.80 4.10 27.05
N VAL A 5 -11.37 3.00 27.57
CA VAL A 5 -11.52 1.74 26.83
C VAL A 5 -12.48 1.91 25.65
N LEU A 6 -13.57 2.66 25.85
CA LEU A 6 -14.52 2.97 24.79
C LEU A 6 -13.86 3.75 23.64
N PHE A 7 -13.13 4.83 23.96
CA PHE A 7 -12.45 5.62 22.93
C PHE A 7 -11.30 4.87 22.25
N SER A 8 -10.63 3.97 22.97
CA SER A 8 -9.62 3.08 22.41
C SER A 8 -10.21 2.14 21.36
N ILE A 9 -11.33 1.47 21.67
CA ILE A 9 -12.00 0.55 20.75
C ILE A 9 -12.57 1.30 19.54
N ILE A 10 -13.22 2.45 19.76
CA ILE A 10 -13.74 3.29 18.68
C ILE A 10 -12.59 3.81 17.79
N GLY A 11 -11.51 4.28 18.40
CA GLY A 11 -10.32 4.75 17.70
C GLY A 11 -9.69 3.66 16.85
N PHE A 12 -9.49 2.46 17.41
CA PHE A 12 -9.03 1.27 16.69
C PHE A 12 -9.95 0.92 15.52
N ALA A 13 -11.27 0.89 15.74
CA ALA A 13 -12.23 0.51 14.70
C ALA A 13 -12.24 1.52 13.54
N LEU A 14 -12.24 2.82 13.86
CA LEU A 14 -12.21 3.89 12.86
C LEU A 14 -10.86 3.96 12.15
N ALA A 15 -9.75 3.83 12.85
CA ALA A 15 -8.42 3.79 12.26
C ALA A 15 -8.26 2.58 11.34
N GLY A 16 -8.68 1.39 11.80
CA GLY A 16 -8.71 0.18 10.98
C GLY A 16 -9.51 0.38 9.70
N TYR A 17 -10.73 0.94 9.79
CA TYR A 17 -11.53 1.21 8.60
C TYR A 17 -10.90 2.27 7.69
N ALA A 18 -10.39 3.37 8.24
CA ALA A 18 -9.79 4.47 7.49
C ALA A 18 -8.53 4.06 6.75
N VAL A 19 -7.59 3.42 7.45
CA VAL A 19 -6.31 2.95 6.89
C VAL A 19 -6.57 1.91 5.82
N VAL A 20 -7.42 0.91 6.11
CA VAL A 20 -7.77 -0.14 5.13
C VAL A 20 -8.48 0.48 3.92
N ALA A 21 -9.43 1.39 4.09
CA ALA A 21 -10.15 1.99 2.97
C ALA A 21 -9.26 2.91 2.09
N ASN A 22 -8.30 3.62 2.70
CA ASN A 22 -7.43 4.56 2.00
C ASN A 22 -6.27 3.87 1.26
N ASP A 23 -5.61 2.90 1.90
CA ASP A 23 -4.30 2.40 1.47
C ASP A 23 -4.36 0.99 0.87
N VAL A 24 -5.38 0.17 1.16
CA VAL A 24 -5.56 -1.13 0.47
C VAL A 24 -5.64 -0.97 -1.03
N ILE A 25 -6.20 0.14 -1.50
CA ILE A 25 -6.33 0.35 -2.95
C ILE A 25 -4.98 0.71 -3.58
N GLN A 26 -4.08 1.35 -2.84
CA GLN A 26 -2.73 1.67 -3.31
C GLN A 26 -1.85 0.40 -3.41
N THR A 27 -2.13 -0.61 -2.58
CA THR A 27 -1.31 -1.83 -2.46
C THR A 27 -1.90 -3.05 -3.15
N LEU A 28 -3.22 -3.23 -3.07
CA LEU A 28 -3.96 -4.34 -3.66
C LEU A 28 -4.78 -3.92 -4.88
N GLY A 29 -4.80 -2.64 -5.27
CA GLY A 29 -5.56 -2.16 -6.42
C GLY A 29 -5.10 -2.75 -7.75
N THR A 30 -3.79 -2.89 -7.95
CA THR A 30 -3.16 -3.57 -9.10
C THR A 30 -3.56 -5.04 -9.15
N PHE A 31 -3.55 -5.73 -8.01
CA PHE A 31 -4.00 -7.11 -7.87
C PHE A 31 -5.48 -7.29 -8.21
N LEU A 32 -6.34 -6.44 -7.64
CA LEU A 32 -7.78 -6.46 -7.90
C LEU A 32 -8.12 -6.17 -9.38
N THR A 33 -7.36 -5.28 -10.02
CA THR A 33 -7.60 -4.90 -11.42
C THR A 33 -7.11 -5.98 -12.38
N SER A 34 -5.88 -6.46 -12.22
CA SER A 34 -5.30 -7.52 -13.06
C SER A 34 -5.99 -8.87 -12.90
N ASN A 35 -6.62 -9.13 -11.74
CA ASN A 35 -7.38 -10.35 -11.45
C ASN A 35 -8.91 -10.13 -11.43
N ALA A 36 -9.43 -9.07 -12.05
CA ALA A 36 -10.86 -8.70 -11.97
C ALA A 36 -11.86 -9.78 -12.45
N LYS A 37 -11.39 -10.77 -13.23
CA LYS A 37 -12.19 -11.94 -13.66
C LYS A 37 -12.37 -13.00 -12.58
N ARG A 38 -11.54 -13.00 -11.53
CA ARG A 38 -11.65 -13.92 -10.39
C ARG A 38 -12.70 -13.42 -9.42
N SER A 39 -13.37 -14.35 -8.75
CA SER A 39 -14.35 -14.00 -7.73
C SER A 39 -13.69 -13.26 -6.57
N TRP A 40 -14.38 -12.24 -6.04
CA TRP A 40 -13.85 -11.37 -4.99
C TRP A 40 -13.43 -12.14 -3.74
N TYR A 41 -14.13 -13.22 -3.38
CA TYR A 41 -13.81 -14.03 -2.21
C TYR A 41 -12.49 -14.78 -2.34
N VAL A 42 -12.08 -15.17 -3.57
CA VAL A 42 -10.77 -15.81 -3.81
C VAL A 42 -9.65 -14.81 -3.55
N LEU A 43 -9.80 -13.60 -4.08
CA LEU A 43 -8.83 -12.52 -3.89
C LEU A 43 -8.78 -12.10 -2.42
N TRP A 44 -9.93 -12.06 -1.75
CA TRP A 44 -10.05 -11.75 -0.33
C TRP A 44 -9.39 -12.81 0.55
N ILE A 45 -9.68 -14.12 0.35
CA ILE A 45 -9.06 -15.20 1.13
C ILE A 45 -7.53 -15.12 1.01
N TYR A 46 -7.03 -14.85 -0.19
CA TYR A 46 -5.60 -14.67 -0.40
C TYR A 46 -5.02 -13.52 0.42
N ALA A 47 -5.58 -12.30 0.29
CA ALA A 47 -5.11 -11.13 1.04
C ALA A 47 -5.32 -11.26 2.56
N ALA A 48 -6.42 -11.88 2.99
CA ALA A 48 -6.74 -12.14 4.39
C ALA A 48 -5.80 -13.18 5.01
N SER A 49 -5.37 -14.19 4.25
CA SER A 49 -4.37 -15.16 4.73
C SER A 49 -3.03 -14.49 5.01
N ILE A 50 -2.57 -13.61 4.13
CA ILE A 50 -1.33 -12.84 4.31
C ILE A 50 -1.46 -11.89 5.49
N LEU A 51 -2.59 -11.18 5.62
CA LEU A 51 -2.90 -10.34 6.77
C LEU A 51 -2.80 -11.13 8.08
N SER A 52 -3.45 -12.30 8.13
CA SER A 52 -3.49 -13.16 9.31
C SER A 52 -2.10 -13.65 9.69
N VAL A 53 -1.36 -14.20 8.73
CA VAL A 53 -0.01 -14.72 8.95
C VAL A 53 0.93 -13.59 9.40
N THR A 54 0.90 -12.43 8.74
CA THR A 54 1.76 -11.29 9.10
C THR A 54 1.47 -10.80 10.51
N LEU A 55 0.19 -10.68 10.89
CA LEU A 55 -0.21 -10.23 12.22
C LEU A 55 0.20 -11.23 13.31
N LEU A 56 -0.05 -12.53 13.08
CA LEU A 56 0.31 -13.61 14.02
C LEU A 56 1.83 -13.73 14.20
N ILE A 57 2.59 -13.65 13.11
CA ILE A 57 4.07 -13.67 13.16
C ILE A 57 4.59 -12.44 13.91
N GLY A 58 4.04 -11.25 13.62
CA GLY A 58 4.40 -10.02 14.33
C GLY A 58 4.19 -10.16 15.83
N TRP A 59 2.98 -10.59 16.22
CA TRP A 59 2.63 -10.82 17.61
C TRP A 59 3.56 -11.82 18.31
N TYR A 60 3.82 -12.97 17.67
CA TYR A 60 4.63 -14.03 18.24
C TYR A 60 6.10 -13.64 18.39
N LEU A 61 6.69 -13.01 17.37
CA LEU A 61 8.12 -12.64 17.39
C LEU A 61 8.42 -11.43 18.27
N ASN A 62 7.44 -10.57 18.54
CA ASN A 62 7.63 -9.33 19.31
C ASN A 62 6.90 -9.35 20.66
N ASN A 63 6.74 -10.52 21.28
CA ASN A 63 6.17 -10.69 22.63
C ASN A 63 4.83 -9.95 22.83
N GLY A 64 3.93 -10.05 21.86
CA GLY A 64 2.61 -9.43 21.92
C GLY A 64 2.45 -8.14 21.11
N ASP A 65 3.54 -7.53 20.63
CA ASP A 65 3.48 -6.34 19.76
C ASP A 65 3.25 -6.72 18.29
N VAL A 66 2.23 -6.14 17.69
CA VAL A 66 1.91 -6.34 16.26
C VAL A 66 2.44 -5.21 15.36
N SER A 67 2.98 -4.14 15.95
CA SER A 67 3.50 -2.99 15.21
C SER A 67 4.94 -3.16 14.73
N PHE A 68 5.57 -4.32 14.99
CA PHE A 68 6.96 -4.60 14.63
C PHE A 68 7.92 -3.50 15.13
N GLY A 69 7.72 -3.05 16.39
CA GLY A 69 8.54 -2.03 17.02
C GLY A 69 8.33 -0.60 16.52
N ARG A 70 7.36 -0.35 15.62
CA ARG A 70 7.12 0.99 15.07
C ARG A 70 6.51 1.96 16.06
N LEU A 71 5.81 1.42 17.05
CA LEU A 71 5.24 2.20 18.14
C LEU A 71 6.20 2.36 19.32
N SER A 72 7.43 1.83 19.26
CA SER A 72 8.39 1.88 20.38
C SER A 72 8.80 3.31 20.76
N ASN A 73 8.80 4.24 19.80
CA ASN A 73 9.10 5.66 20.05
C ASN A 73 7.85 6.53 20.17
N ILE A 74 6.66 5.94 20.12
CA ILE A 74 5.38 6.66 20.21
C ILE A 74 4.74 6.32 21.55
N PRO A 75 4.56 7.29 22.46
CA PRO A 75 3.96 7.01 23.76
C PRO A 75 2.53 6.53 23.60
N LEU A 76 2.13 5.55 24.42
CA LEU A 76 0.74 5.20 24.61
C LEU A 76 0.20 6.09 25.73
N PRO A 77 -0.76 7.00 25.47
CA PRO A 77 -1.31 7.85 26.52
C PRO A 77 -2.08 7.00 27.53
N GLU A 78 -1.99 7.37 28.82
CA GLU A 78 -2.73 6.70 29.90
C GLU A 78 -4.24 6.83 29.71
N ILE A 79 -4.69 7.95 29.15
CA ILE A 79 -6.10 8.24 28.86
C ILE A 79 -6.24 8.65 27.39
N ILE A 80 -6.92 7.83 26.60
CA ILE A 80 -7.33 8.17 25.23
C ILE A 80 -8.54 9.09 25.30
N GLN A 81 -8.31 10.39 25.12
CA GLN A 81 -9.35 11.41 25.02
C GLN A 81 -10.14 11.30 23.70
N TRP A 82 -11.36 11.83 23.68
CA TRP A 82 -12.24 11.78 22.51
C TRP A 82 -11.62 12.37 21.23
N TRP A 83 -10.73 13.37 21.35
CA TRP A 83 -10.10 14.02 20.20
C TRP A 83 -9.12 13.13 19.45
N TYR A 84 -8.63 12.03 20.05
CA TYR A 84 -7.81 11.04 19.36
C TYR A 84 -8.58 10.31 18.24
N ILE A 85 -9.91 10.38 18.25
CA ILE A 85 -10.77 9.80 17.23
C ILE A 85 -10.93 10.73 16.02
N LEU A 86 -10.63 12.03 16.16
CA LEU A 86 -10.78 12.99 15.08
C LEU A 86 -9.94 12.66 13.83
N PRO A 87 -8.65 12.28 13.94
CA PRO A 87 -7.86 11.97 12.76
C PRO A 87 -8.41 10.82 11.90
N PRO A 88 -8.74 9.62 12.44
CA PRO A 88 -9.32 8.56 11.62
C PRO A 88 -10.70 8.93 11.07
N LEU A 89 -11.50 9.72 11.80
CA LEU A 89 -12.77 10.23 11.28
C LEU A 89 -12.56 11.18 10.08
N MET A 90 -11.62 12.11 10.18
CA MET A 90 -11.27 13.02 9.09
C MET A 90 -10.72 12.25 7.88
N LEU A 91 -9.90 11.23 8.10
CA LEU A 91 -9.44 10.35 7.02
C LEU A 91 -10.62 9.72 6.27
N LEU A 92 -11.63 9.19 6.96
CA LEU A 92 -12.80 8.62 6.29
C LEU A 92 -13.51 9.61 5.37
N ILE A 93 -13.62 10.87 5.79
CA ILE A 93 -14.21 11.94 4.97
C ILE A 93 -13.32 12.21 3.74
N LEU A 94 -12.01 12.38 3.94
CA LEU A 94 -11.07 12.66 2.85
C LEU A 94 -10.98 11.51 1.84
N THR A 95 -11.02 10.26 2.32
CA THR A 95 -11.07 9.04 1.51
C THR A 95 -12.33 9.02 0.63
N GLN A 96 -13.49 9.53 1.11
CA GLN A 96 -14.69 9.64 0.28
C GLN A 96 -14.58 10.66 -0.86
N ILE A 97 -13.77 11.70 -0.65
CA ILE A 97 -13.47 12.74 -1.66
C ILE A 97 -12.45 12.21 -2.69
N GLY A 98 -11.72 11.14 -2.38
CA GLY A 98 -10.75 10.51 -3.28
C GLY A 98 -9.37 11.17 -3.24
N LEU A 99 -9.09 11.99 -2.23
CA LEU A 99 -7.76 12.56 -2.00
C LEU A 99 -6.88 11.52 -1.30
N PRO A 100 -5.72 11.14 -1.86
CA PRO A 100 -4.76 10.29 -1.16
C PRO A 100 -4.11 11.09 -0.04
N VAL A 101 -4.33 10.66 1.21
CA VAL A 101 -3.77 11.31 2.40
C VAL A 101 -2.85 10.34 3.12
N SER A 102 -1.77 10.86 3.71
CA SER A 102 -0.91 10.08 4.59
C SER A 102 -1.63 9.72 5.89
N THR A 103 -2.10 8.48 5.97
CA THR A 103 -2.73 7.91 7.17
C THR A 103 -1.79 7.95 8.37
N THR A 104 -0.52 7.65 8.14
CA THR A 104 0.55 7.69 9.15
C THR A 104 0.68 9.07 9.78
N PHE A 105 0.73 10.14 8.99
CA PHE A 105 0.84 11.49 9.54
C PHE A 105 -0.43 11.93 10.24
N MET A 106 -1.60 11.63 9.67
CA MET A 106 -2.87 12.01 10.28
C MET A 106 -3.04 11.36 11.65
N ILE A 107 -2.85 10.05 11.73
CA ILE A 107 -3.12 9.29 12.96
C ILE A 107 -1.97 9.43 13.96
N LEU A 108 -0.73 9.14 13.58
CA LEU A 108 0.35 9.03 14.56
C LEU A 108 0.81 10.38 15.10
N SER A 109 0.58 11.49 14.39
CA SER A 109 1.03 12.82 14.86
C SER A 109 0.34 13.22 16.16
N VAL A 110 -0.93 12.85 16.39
CA VAL A 110 -1.60 13.18 17.65
C VAL A 110 -1.10 12.37 18.85
N PHE A 111 -0.40 11.26 18.60
CA PHE A 111 0.25 10.42 19.62
C PHE A 111 1.74 10.72 19.79
N SER A 112 2.35 11.48 18.88
CA SER A 112 3.80 11.59 18.77
C SER A 112 4.33 12.92 19.29
N THR A 113 5.58 12.92 19.77
CA THR A 113 6.29 14.16 20.07
C THR A 113 6.77 14.85 18.80
N SER A 114 7.06 16.15 18.88
CA SER A 114 7.59 16.92 17.74
C SER A 114 8.86 16.29 17.14
N GLN A 115 9.75 15.74 17.95
CA GLN A 115 10.97 15.08 17.44
C GLN A 115 10.65 13.80 16.65
N VAL A 116 9.64 13.03 17.05
CA VAL A 116 9.23 11.82 16.32
C VAL A 116 8.57 12.22 15.00
N ILE A 117 7.69 13.22 15.02
CA ILE A 117 7.03 13.74 13.82
C ILE A 117 8.07 14.22 12.80
N GLU A 118 9.07 15.00 13.23
CA GLU A 118 10.15 15.47 12.35
C GLU A 118 10.87 14.29 11.66
N LYS A 119 11.24 13.26 12.43
CA LYS A 119 11.88 12.06 11.87
C LYS A 119 10.98 11.31 10.90
N MET A 120 9.68 11.21 11.19
CA MET A 120 8.71 10.59 10.28
C MET A 120 8.58 11.38 8.97
N VAL A 121 8.58 12.72 9.05
CA VAL A 121 8.54 13.60 7.87
C VAL A 121 9.80 13.41 7.03
N LEU A 122 10.98 13.51 7.63
CA LEU A 122 12.25 13.30 6.94
C LEU A 122 12.33 11.91 6.28
N LYS A 123 11.94 10.86 7.01
CA LYS A 123 11.92 9.49 6.47
C LYS A 123 10.95 9.36 5.30
N SER A 124 9.81 10.05 5.33
CA SER A 124 8.82 9.98 4.24
C SER A 124 9.26 10.77 2.99
N VAL A 125 9.92 11.91 3.15
CA VAL A 125 10.51 12.68 2.03
C VAL A 125 11.64 11.88 1.37
N LEU A 126 12.51 11.25 2.18
CA LEU A 126 13.51 10.31 1.67
C LEU A 126 12.84 9.11 0.99
N GLY A 127 11.74 8.60 1.57
CA GLY A 127 10.86 7.60 0.98
C GLY A 127 10.44 7.95 -0.44
N TYR A 128 9.89 9.14 -0.62
CA TYR A 128 9.51 9.67 -1.92
C TYR A 128 10.70 9.74 -2.90
N ALA A 129 11.84 10.31 -2.47
CA ALA A 129 13.00 10.47 -3.35
C ALA A 129 13.57 9.13 -3.82
N VAL A 130 13.75 8.18 -2.90
CA VAL A 130 14.23 6.82 -3.22
C VAL A 130 13.23 6.09 -4.12
N ALA A 131 11.94 6.16 -3.80
CA ALA A 131 10.87 5.60 -4.63
C ALA A 131 10.89 6.14 -6.06
N PHE A 132 10.98 7.46 -6.21
CA PHE A 132 11.03 8.14 -7.49
C PHE A 132 12.23 7.68 -8.31
N THR A 133 13.44 7.76 -7.75
CA THR A 133 14.68 7.40 -8.46
C THR A 133 14.70 5.92 -8.82
N PHE A 134 14.28 5.05 -7.89
CA PHE A 134 14.25 3.61 -8.13
C PHE A 134 13.24 3.24 -9.22
N ALA A 135 12.00 3.74 -9.14
CA ALA A 135 10.99 3.51 -10.18
C ALA A 135 11.47 4.06 -11.53
N PHE A 136 12.01 5.28 -11.56
CA PHE A 136 12.56 5.88 -12.78
C PHE A 136 13.60 4.98 -13.46
N ILE A 137 14.59 4.49 -12.71
CA ILE A 137 15.63 3.60 -13.24
C ILE A 137 15.04 2.29 -13.73
N VAL A 138 14.18 1.65 -12.92
CA VAL A 138 13.53 0.38 -13.28
C VAL A 138 12.76 0.51 -14.60
N TYR A 139 11.93 1.55 -14.74
CA TYR A 139 11.12 1.75 -15.94
C TYR A 139 11.96 2.13 -17.17
N LEU A 140 13.04 2.90 -17.01
CA LEU A 140 13.98 3.16 -18.10
C LEU A 140 14.68 1.88 -18.59
N LEU A 141 15.12 1.01 -17.68
CA LEU A 141 15.80 -0.24 -18.04
C LEU A 141 14.85 -1.25 -18.70
N ILE A 142 13.61 -1.33 -18.22
CA ILE A 142 12.60 -2.24 -18.74
C ILE A 142 12.18 -1.83 -20.16
N SER A 143 11.89 -0.54 -20.40
CA SER A 143 11.56 -0.08 -21.76
C SER A 143 12.69 -0.40 -22.75
N ARG A 144 13.95 -0.15 -22.39
CA ARG A 144 15.10 -0.46 -23.26
C ARG A 144 15.23 -1.95 -23.63
N LYS A 145 14.84 -2.87 -22.73
CA LYS A 145 14.95 -4.32 -22.96
C LYS A 145 13.70 -4.93 -23.59
N PHE A 146 12.53 -4.32 -23.45
CA PHE A 146 11.24 -4.96 -23.78
C PHE A 146 10.40 -4.24 -24.85
N GLU A 147 10.83 -3.08 -25.36
CA GLU A 147 10.17 -2.35 -26.48
C GLU A 147 10.83 -2.56 -27.86
N SER A 148 11.69 -3.57 -28.06
CA SER A 148 11.95 -4.00 -29.44
C SER A 148 10.63 -4.56 -30.00
N LYS A 149 10.10 -3.96 -31.08
CA LYS A 149 8.88 -4.37 -31.82
C LYS A 149 8.66 -5.90 -31.89
N SER A 150 9.75 -6.66 -31.93
CA SER A 150 9.82 -8.13 -31.90
C SER A 150 9.20 -8.81 -30.67
N ALA A 151 9.14 -8.15 -29.52
CA ALA A 151 8.64 -8.70 -28.24
C ALA A 151 7.14 -8.42 -28.01
N LEU A 152 6.57 -7.43 -28.70
CA LEU A 152 5.13 -7.14 -28.63
C LEU A 152 4.31 -8.12 -29.49
N ASP A 153 4.81 -8.47 -30.68
CA ASP A 153 4.11 -9.38 -31.61
C ASP A 153 4.27 -10.87 -31.26
N LYS A 154 5.41 -11.29 -30.68
CA LYS A 154 5.65 -12.72 -30.37
C LYS A 154 5.12 -13.18 -29.01
N THR A 155 4.59 -12.28 -28.18
CA THR A 155 4.26 -12.60 -26.78
C THR A 155 2.75 -12.82 -26.52
N GLN A 156 2.00 -13.18 -27.56
CA GLN A 156 0.68 -13.78 -27.44
C GLN A 156 0.71 -15.32 -27.20
N LEU A 157 1.89 -15.92 -27.03
CA LEU A 157 2.02 -17.32 -26.63
C LEU A 157 1.40 -17.53 -25.23
N LYS A 158 0.24 -18.19 -25.21
CA LYS A 158 -0.52 -18.66 -24.02
C LYS A 158 0.36 -19.27 -22.92
N SER A 159 1.56 -19.76 -23.27
CA SER A 159 2.55 -20.40 -22.39
C SER A 159 3.02 -19.52 -21.21
N HIS A 160 3.27 -18.23 -21.39
CA HIS A 160 3.81 -17.39 -20.30
C HIS A 160 2.74 -16.76 -19.39
N LYS A 161 1.45 -16.88 -19.72
CA LYS A 161 0.37 -16.28 -18.90
C LYS A 161 0.34 -16.83 -17.47
N LYS A 162 0.61 -18.14 -17.30
CA LYS A 162 0.66 -18.77 -15.98
C LYS A 162 1.82 -18.23 -15.14
N PHE A 163 3.02 -18.11 -15.72
CA PHE A 163 4.18 -17.55 -15.03
C PHE A 163 3.91 -16.14 -14.51
N TRP A 164 3.41 -15.24 -15.37
CA TRP A 164 3.13 -13.87 -14.97
C TRP A 164 2.00 -13.75 -13.94
N LEU A 165 1.02 -14.66 -13.98
CA LEU A 165 0.00 -14.72 -12.95
C LEU A 165 0.58 -15.11 -11.59
N VAL A 166 1.41 -16.15 -11.56
CA VAL A 166 2.09 -16.59 -10.33
C VAL A 166 3.02 -15.50 -9.81
N ALA A 167 3.84 -14.89 -10.69
CA ALA A 167 4.74 -13.80 -10.35
C ALA A 167 3.99 -12.60 -9.76
N GLN A 168 2.85 -12.21 -10.35
CA GLN A 168 2.04 -11.11 -9.86
C GLN A 168 1.47 -11.39 -8.47
N TRP A 169 0.99 -12.61 -8.22
CA TRP A 169 0.47 -12.97 -6.89
C TRP A 169 1.59 -12.92 -5.83
N PHE A 170 2.76 -13.47 -6.13
CA PHE A 170 3.91 -13.38 -5.23
C PHE A 170 4.38 -11.95 -4.99
N SER A 171 4.43 -11.10 -6.03
CA SER A 171 4.78 -9.69 -5.86
C SER A 171 3.74 -8.94 -5.03
N THR A 172 2.45 -9.23 -5.21
CA THR A 172 1.38 -8.69 -4.37
C THR A 172 1.54 -9.15 -2.92
N ALA A 173 1.81 -10.45 -2.67
CA ALA A 173 2.01 -10.93 -1.30
C ALA A 173 3.19 -10.25 -0.61
N PHE A 174 4.29 -10.07 -1.35
CA PHE A 174 5.44 -9.35 -0.85
C PHE A 174 5.09 -7.90 -0.50
N LEU A 175 4.52 -7.14 -1.45
CA LEU A 175 4.09 -5.76 -1.22
C LEU A 175 3.12 -5.65 -0.04
N TRP A 176 2.09 -6.50 -0.02
CA TRP A 176 1.06 -6.48 1.01
C TRP A 176 1.63 -6.75 2.40
N THR A 177 2.56 -7.70 2.51
CA THR A 177 3.30 -7.96 3.76
C THR A 177 4.10 -6.74 4.19
N GLN A 178 4.85 -6.10 3.28
CA GLN A 178 5.66 -4.93 3.61
C GLN A 178 4.82 -3.74 4.05
N TRP A 179 3.68 -3.53 3.38
CA TRP A 179 2.74 -2.49 3.76
C TRP A 179 2.13 -2.76 5.14
N LEU A 180 1.66 -3.99 5.41
CA LEU A 180 1.08 -4.35 6.70
C LEU A 180 2.05 -4.10 7.85
N ILE A 181 3.30 -4.52 7.68
CA ILE A 181 4.36 -4.30 8.67
C ILE A 181 4.54 -2.80 8.96
N GLN A 182 4.39 -1.92 7.97
CA GLN A 182 4.45 -0.46 8.14
C GLN A 182 3.20 0.12 8.81
N ASP A 183 2.03 -0.26 8.31
CA ASP A 183 0.77 0.39 8.61
C ASP A 183 0.02 -0.19 9.82
N PHE A 184 0.45 -1.34 10.36
CA PHE A 184 -0.06 -1.83 11.64
C PHE A 184 0.12 -0.81 12.77
N ALA A 185 1.18 0.00 12.74
CA ALA A 185 1.33 1.10 13.70
C ALA A 185 0.14 2.06 13.67
N ASN A 186 -0.37 2.40 12.48
CA ASN A 186 -1.47 3.36 12.30
C ASN A 186 -2.80 2.82 12.83
N ILE A 187 -2.98 1.50 12.80
CA ILE A 187 -4.20 0.82 13.26
C ILE A 187 -4.13 0.55 14.77
N PHE A 188 -3.02 0.00 15.24
CA PHE A 188 -2.86 -0.52 16.60
C PHE A 188 -2.39 0.53 17.62
N VAL A 189 -2.15 1.77 17.22
CA VAL A 189 -1.74 2.85 18.15
C VAL A 189 -2.74 3.06 19.30
N TYR A 190 -4.02 2.74 19.07
CA TYR A 190 -5.12 2.84 20.04
C TYR A 190 -5.24 1.66 21.00
N LEU A 191 -4.52 0.56 20.76
CA LEU A 191 -4.57 -0.65 21.58
C LEU A 191 -3.33 -0.78 22.47
N PRO A 192 -3.38 -1.63 23.51
CA PRO A 192 -2.19 -1.94 24.32
C PRO A 192 -1.01 -2.38 23.46
N ARG A 193 0.21 -2.00 23.85
CA ARG A 193 1.44 -2.34 23.10
C ARG A 193 1.69 -3.84 23.03
N GLN A 194 1.24 -4.59 24.04
CA GLN A 194 1.27 -6.04 24.06
C GLN A 194 -0.17 -6.53 24.12
N LEU A 195 -0.64 -7.16 23.05
CA LEU A 195 -1.98 -7.72 22.99
C LEU A 195 -1.97 -9.10 23.65
N ASN A 196 -3.01 -9.41 24.43
CA ASN A 196 -3.28 -10.80 24.78
C ASN A 196 -3.91 -11.54 23.59
N LEU A 197 -4.06 -12.87 23.71
CA LEU A 197 -4.59 -13.70 22.62
C LEU A 197 -6.01 -13.31 22.21
N TYR A 198 -6.88 -12.92 23.15
CA TYR A 198 -8.26 -12.54 22.84
C TYR A 198 -8.34 -11.20 22.09
N GLU A 199 -7.53 -10.23 22.51
CA GLU A 199 -7.39 -8.93 21.84
C GLU A 199 -6.84 -9.10 20.42
N LEU A 200 -5.82 -9.95 20.25
CA LEU A 200 -5.25 -10.29 18.95
C LEU A 200 -6.29 -10.92 18.02
N LEU A 201 -7.00 -11.95 18.48
CA LEU A 201 -8.01 -12.65 17.68
C LEU A 201 -9.19 -11.74 17.34
N GLY A 202 -9.63 -10.90 18.28
CA GLY A 202 -10.67 -9.90 18.05
C GLY A 202 -10.27 -8.86 17.00
N ALA A 203 -9.05 -8.31 17.12
CA ALA A 203 -8.50 -7.38 16.15
C ALA A 203 -8.33 -8.03 14.75
N LEU A 204 -7.83 -9.26 14.71
CA LEU A 204 -7.67 -10.01 13.47
C LEU A 204 -9.01 -10.25 12.77
N LEU A 205 -10.01 -10.74 13.51
CA LEU A 205 -11.35 -10.97 12.97
C LEU A 205 -11.94 -9.67 12.40
N PHE A 206 -11.80 -8.57 13.14
CA PHE A 206 -12.26 -7.26 12.70
C PHE A 206 -11.60 -6.83 11.39
N LEU A 207 -10.27 -6.91 11.29
CA LEU A 207 -9.54 -6.52 10.08
C LEU A 207 -9.86 -7.44 8.88
N VAL A 208 -10.01 -8.74 9.10
CA VAL A 208 -10.41 -9.71 8.05
C VAL A 208 -11.81 -9.41 7.50
N VAL A 209 -12.76 -9.05 8.38
CA VAL A 209 -14.12 -8.64 8.00
C VAL A 209 -14.09 -7.32 7.24
N LEU A 210 -13.33 -6.32 7.70
CA LEU A 210 -13.17 -5.05 6.98
C LEU A 210 -12.60 -5.27 5.58
N LEU A 211 -11.57 -6.12 5.46
CA LEU A 211 -10.98 -6.47 4.18
C LEU A 211 -12.01 -7.13 3.25
N ALA A 212 -12.89 -7.99 3.79
CA ALA A 212 -13.98 -8.59 3.03
C ALA A 212 -14.93 -7.53 2.45
N LEU A 213 -15.28 -6.51 3.24
CA LEU A 213 -16.14 -5.41 2.80
C LEU A 213 -15.49 -4.60 1.66
N VAL A 214 -14.19 -4.31 1.76
CA VAL A 214 -13.44 -3.59 0.73
C VAL A 214 -13.37 -4.39 -0.58
N PHE A 215 -13.07 -5.69 -0.49
CA PHE A 215 -13.00 -6.56 -1.67
C PHE A 215 -14.37 -6.76 -2.32
N LYS A 216 -15.44 -6.91 -1.53
CA LYS A 216 -16.82 -7.01 -2.03
C LYS A 216 -17.25 -5.76 -2.79
N ARG A 217 -16.84 -4.58 -2.31
CA ARG A 217 -17.08 -3.27 -2.96
C ARG A 217 -16.09 -2.95 -4.08
N LYS A 218 -15.10 -3.82 -4.33
CA LYS A 218 -13.97 -3.60 -5.25
C LYS A 218 -13.28 -2.24 -5.05
N GLY A 219 -13.20 -1.71 -3.82
CA GLY A 219 -12.51 -0.44 -3.56
C GLY A 219 -13.21 0.86 -3.99
N GLY A 220 -14.45 0.82 -4.52
CA GLY A 220 -15.26 2.03 -4.78
C GLY A 220 -14.57 3.11 -5.64
N LYS A 221 -14.84 4.40 -5.37
CA LYS A 221 -14.33 5.55 -6.14
C LYS A 221 -12.80 5.65 -6.20
N ILE A 222 -12.08 5.32 -5.14
CA ILE A 222 -10.61 5.39 -5.14
C ILE A 222 -10.01 4.36 -6.11
N GLN A 223 -10.65 3.19 -6.28
CA GLN A 223 -10.21 2.22 -7.28
C GLN A 223 -10.31 2.78 -8.70
N GLU A 224 -11.32 3.59 -8.99
CA GLU A 224 -11.46 4.27 -10.29
C GLU A 224 -10.31 5.24 -10.54
N VAL A 225 -9.92 6.03 -9.53
CA VAL A 225 -8.78 6.96 -9.60
C VAL A 225 -7.47 6.21 -9.91
N VAL A 226 -7.22 5.07 -9.25
CA VAL A 226 -6.01 4.27 -9.49
C VAL A 226 -6.05 3.61 -10.87
N LYS A 227 -7.19 3.08 -11.30
CA LYS A 227 -7.36 2.48 -12.63
C LYS A 227 -7.17 3.48 -13.77
N GLN A 228 -7.61 4.72 -13.58
CA GLN A 228 -7.45 5.77 -14.60
C GLN A 228 -5.99 6.23 -14.75
N LYS A 229 -5.20 6.14 -13.67
CA LYS A 229 -3.81 6.62 -13.63
C LYS A 229 -2.75 5.53 -13.82
N THR A 230 -3.14 4.26 -13.80
CA THR A 230 -2.22 3.13 -13.97
C THR A 230 -2.79 2.16 -14.97
N ASN A 231 -2.00 1.75 -15.97
CA ASN A 231 -2.35 0.62 -16.84
C ASN A 231 -2.17 -0.73 -16.13
N SER A 232 -2.78 -0.83 -14.95
CA SER A 232 -2.72 -1.97 -14.04
C SER A 232 -3.56 -3.16 -14.51
N ALA A 233 -4.25 -3.03 -15.66
CA ALA A 233 -4.95 -4.14 -16.31
C ALA A 233 -3.98 -5.18 -16.89
N ASN A 234 -2.76 -4.78 -17.27
CA ASN A 234 -1.74 -5.72 -17.72
C ASN A 234 -1.03 -6.37 -16.52
N ILE A 235 -1.09 -7.69 -16.44
CA ILE A 235 -0.53 -8.48 -15.33
C ILE A 235 0.99 -8.29 -15.17
N ARG A 236 1.72 -8.01 -16.26
CA ARG A 236 3.16 -7.73 -16.22
C ARG A 236 3.45 -6.39 -15.55
N SER A 237 2.74 -5.36 -16.00
CA SER A 237 2.85 -4.02 -15.43
C SER A 237 2.45 -4.05 -13.96
N ALA A 238 1.38 -4.76 -13.59
CA ALA A 238 0.99 -4.97 -12.19
C ALA A 238 2.11 -5.65 -11.38
N THR A 239 2.73 -6.72 -11.90
CA THR A 239 3.86 -7.40 -11.23
C THR A 239 5.02 -6.46 -10.95
N LEU A 240 5.39 -5.62 -11.93
CA LEU A 240 6.51 -4.69 -11.81
C LEU A 240 6.20 -3.55 -10.83
N ILE A 241 4.99 -3.00 -10.84
CA ILE A 241 4.54 -2.00 -9.88
C ILE A 241 4.61 -2.59 -8.47
N ASP A 242 4.02 -3.76 -8.26
CA ASP A 242 3.96 -4.42 -6.96
C ASP A 242 5.36 -4.70 -6.41
N LEU A 243 6.25 -5.26 -7.24
CA LEU A 243 7.60 -5.60 -6.84
C LEU A 243 8.44 -4.34 -6.55
N THR A 244 8.35 -3.31 -7.40
CA THR A 244 9.06 -2.05 -7.20
C THR A 244 8.64 -1.41 -5.88
N TYR A 245 7.33 -1.37 -5.62
CA TYR A 245 6.81 -0.80 -4.38
C TYR A 245 7.18 -1.63 -3.16
N GLY A 246 7.05 -2.96 -3.25
CA GLY A 246 7.43 -3.86 -2.17
C GLY A 246 8.91 -3.74 -1.80
N ILE A 247 9.81 -3.60 -2.79
CA ILE A 247 11.25 -3.46 -2.54
C ILE A 247 11.55 -2.15 -1.81
N VAL A 248 10.96 -1.04 -2.24
CA VAL A 248 11.19 0.25 -1.59
C VAL A 248 10.67 0.21 -0.16
N LEU A 249 9.45 -0.30 0.07
CA LEU A 249 8.92 -0.44 1.44
C LEU A 249 9.78 -1.37 2.30
N TYR A 250 10.26 -2.48 1.75
CA TYR A 250 11.15 -3.41 2.45
C TYR A 250 12.43 -2.70 2.93
N ILE A 251 13.08 -1.91 2.07
CA ILE A 251 14.27 -1.14 2.44
C ILE A 251 13.97 -0.26 3.67
N PHE A 252 12.87 0.49 3.64
CA PHE A 252 12.52 1.34 4.78
C PHE A 252 12.00 0.58 6.02
N THR A 253 11.54 -0.65 5.85
CA THR A 253 11.19 -1.57 6.93
C THR A 253 12.43 -2.00 7.70
N VAL A 254 13.53 -2.33 7.00
CA VAL A 254 14.74 -2.86 7.65
C VAL A 254 15.68 -1.77 8.17
N VAL A 255 15.66 -0.56 7.60
CA VAL A 255 16.61 0.50 7.96
C VAL A 255 16.39 1.02 9.39
N ASN A 256 15.15 1.35 9.76
CA ASN A 256 14.82 1.78 11.12
C ASN A 256 13.32 1.60 11.41
N PRO A 257 12.93 1.45 12.69
CA PRO A 257 11.55 1.23 13.07
C PRO A 257 10.69 2.51 13.07
N ILE A 258 11.20 3.67 12.65
CA ILE A 258 10.38 4.90 12.66
C ILE A 258 9.26 4.75 11.62
N PRO A 259 7.99 5.02 11.96
CA PRO A 259 6.90 4.97 10.99
C PRO A 259 7.16 5.91 9.81
N MET A 260 6.71 5.51 8.63
CA MET A 260 6.82 6.32 7.41
C MET A 260 5.50 6.36 6.69
N SER A 261 5.27 7.40 5.90
CA SER A 261 4.12 7.45 5.02
C SER A 261 4.33 6.58 3.79
N THR A 262 3.55 5.51 3.69
CA THR A 262 3.48 4.67 2.49
C THR A 262 2.88 5.44 1.31
N THR A 263 1.94 6.36 1.55
CA THR A 263 1.37 7.26 0.53
C THR A 263 2.42 8.08 -0.22
N TRP A 264 3.38 8.71 0.48
CA TRP A 264 4.44 9.48 -0.19
C TRP A 264 5.36 8.60 -1.04
N THR A 265 5.63 7.40 -0.56
CA THR A 265 6.41 6.41 -1.32
C THR A 265 5.68 6.00 -2.59
N PHE A 266 4.37 5.74 -2.49
CA PHE A 266 3.53 5.42 -3.64
C PHE A 266 3.50 6.55 -4.67
N VAL A 267 3.32 7.80 -4.23
CA VAL A 267 3.36 8.98 -5.13
C VAL A 267 4.72 9.10 -5.81
N GLY A 268 5.82 8.85 -5.09
CA GLY A 268 7.17 8.82 -5.67
C GLY A 268 7.31 7.79 -6.78
N ILE A 269 6.80 6.56 -6.58
CA ILE A 269 6.83 5.50 -7.60
C ILE A 269 6.06 5.91 -8.84
N LEU A 270 4.84 6.44 -8.67
CA LEU A 270 4.03 6.91 -9.80
C LEU A 270 4.75 8.02 -10.56
N ALA A 271 5.27 9.03 -9.85
CA ALA A 271 5.99 10.14 -10.47
C ALA A 271 7.24 9.65 -11.23
N GLY A 272 8.03 8.72 -10.65
CA GLY A 272 9.20 8.16 -11.31
C GLY A 272 8.87 7.36 -12.57
N ARG A 273 7.78 6.56 -12.52
CA ARG A 273 7.24 5.84 -13.68
C ARG A 273 6.82 6.81 -14.79
N GLU A 274 5.97 7.79 -14.48
CA GLU A 274 5.46 8.74 -15.47
C GLU A 274 6.60 9.55 -16.10
N TYR A 275 7.59 9.95 -15.31
CA TYR A 275 8.74 10.67 -15.83
C TYR A 275 9.59 9.81 -16.79
N ALA A 276 9.81 8.54 -16.46
CA ALA A 276 10.51 7.60 -17.34
C ALA A 276 9.77 7.41 -18.67
N ILE A 277 8.46 7.16 -18.61
CA ILE A 277 7.62 6.95 -19.80
C ILE A 277 7.62 8.20 -20.69
N ASN A 278 7.48 9.40 -20.12
CA ASN A 278 7.50 10.65 -20.88
C ASN A 278 8.82 10.89 -21.63
N ILE A 279 9.97 10.58 -21.02
CA ILE A 279 11.28 10.70 -21.69
C ILE A 279 11.38 9.73 -22.88
N LEU A 280 10.85 8.52 -22.73
CA LEU A 280 10.90 7.50 -23.78
C LEU A 280 9.97 7.87 -24.94
N LEU A 281 8.75 8.32 -24.64
CA LEU A 281 7.80 8.81 -25.65
C LEU A 281 8.39 9.99 -26.43
N ASN A 282 8.95 11.00 -25.75
CA ASN A 282 9.57 12.15 -26.43
C ASN A 282 10.77 11.76 -27.32
N LYS A 283 11.60 10.80 -26.90
CA LYS A 283 12.66 10.26 -27.76
C LYS A 283 12.11 9.52 -28.98
N HIS A 284 10.98 8.82 -28.84
CA HIS A 284 10.33 8.12 -29.94
C HIS A 284 9.68 9.09 -30.95
N PHE A 285 9.06 10.18 -30.49
CA PHE A 285 8.50 11.22 -31.38
C PHE A 285 9.58 11.92 -32.21
N LEU A 286 10.79 12.08 -31.67
CA LEU A 286 11.92 12.63 -32.42
C LEU A 286 12.50 11.66 -33.47
N THR A 287 12.14 10.36 -33.41
CA THR A 287 12.76 9.31 -34.24
C THR A 287 11.79 8.58 -35.18
N CYS A 288 10.48 8.83 -35.11
CA CYS A 288 9.46 8.15 -35.94
C CYS A 288 8.42 9.15 -36.52
N PRO A 289 8.03 9.03 -37.81
CA PRO A 289 7.03 9.91 -38.41
C PRO A 289 5.62 9.71 -37.82
N PRO A 290 4.75 10.75 -37.86
CA PRO A 290 3.56 10.88 -37.00
C PRO A 290 2.39 9.90 -37.23
N GLN A 291 2.50 8.93 -38.13
CA GLN A 291 1.38 8.03 -38.51
C GLN A 291 1.25 6.77 -37.62
N LEU A 292 2.23 6.46 -36.76
CA LEU A 292 2.25 5.25 -35.91
C LEU A 292 2.06 5.51 -34.40
N SER A 293 1.90 6.77 -33.98
CA SER A 293 1.90 7.17 -32.56
C SER A 293 0.64 6.79 -31.78
N ASN A 294 -0.49 6.55 -32.45
CA ASN A 294 -1.79 6.34 -31.79
C ASN A 294 -1.97 4.95 -31.12
N GLN A 295 -1.05 4.00 -31.29
CA GLN A 295 -1.17 2.65 -30.71
C GLN A 295 -0.47 2.47 -29.35
N PHE A 296 0.36 3.41 -28.90
CA PHE A 296 1.15 3.28 -27.65
C PHE A 296 0.51 3.93 -26.42
N LEU A 297 -0.66 4.57 -26.58
CA LEU A 297 -1.43 5.21 -25.49
C LEU A 297 -2.02 4.23 -24.46
N VAL A 298 -1.72 2.93 -24.55
CA VAL A 298 -2.28 1.86 -23.71
C VAL A 298 -1.18 1.08 -22.95
N LEU A 299 -0.08 1.73 -22.56
CA LEU A 299 0.96 1.16 -21.68
C LEU A 299 0.97 1.78 -20.27
#